data_AF-A0A2N6EBQ5-F1
#
_entry.id   AF-A0A2N6EBQ5-F1
#
_cell.length_a   1.000
_cell.length_b   1.000
_cell.length_c   1.000
_cell.angle_alpha   90.00
_cell.angle_beta   90.00
_cell.angle_gamma   90.00
#
_symmetry.space_group_name_H-M   'P 1'
#
loop_
_entity.id
_entity.type
_entity.pdbx_description
1 polymer ?
#
loop_
_entity_poly.entity_id
_entity_poly.type
_entity_poly.pdbx_seq_one_letter_code
_entity_poly.pdbx_strand_id
1 'polypeptide(L)'
;MGKIAKVLVIVLAAVLAAGPALAADPAPPAPDSADSAMHTVQDLYDRLDTGATAAKRSGAFTEPSAAPGAGATSLNDVMGKMPAADNVSGAAPGDVLNGKTFWGLRTDGSWGVQTGTVSQVDTSSGDAVAAELLSGKKAWVDGAEVTGAMPDNGAVAITPGVSEQGIPAGYHDGSGTVAGDADLASGNIKAGATIFGVAGDSNVVDTSSGDATASDIANGKKAWVDGLEVTGSAAPAPAYPGMVPQTGQTAIHVSGDDGALQTGVAWTPSTRFTDNNDGTVTDNLTGLVWLKNANCYGTRNLNDSLALASGLANGTCGLSDGSSAGDWRVPSLRELHSLIDYSQYGPALPAEHPFDSVVLSDYWTSTTVADNFTLNWYVQFNIGLALGHNKATSIFLWPVRDGQ
;
A
#
# COMPACT_ATOMS: atom_id res chain seq x y z
N MET A 1 -114.42 -27.77 124.72
CA MET A 1 -113.90 -28.10 126.06
C MET A 1 -112.39 -27.98 126.00
N GLY A 2 -111.82 -26.98 126.64
CA GLY A 2 -110.87 -27.24 127.74
C GLY A 2 -109.47 -26.82 127.29
N LYS A 3 -109.09 -25.56 127.52
CA LYS A 3 -108.34 -25.10 128.71
C LYS A 3 -106.84 -25.43 128.58
N ILE A 4 -105.99 -24.42 128.40
CA ILE A 4 -105.32 -23.68 129.49
C ILE A 4 -104.30 -24.59 130.18
N ALA A 5 -103.04 -24.24 130.44
CA ALA A 5 -102.24 -23.06 130.19
C ALA A 5 -100.87 -23.31 130.85
N LYS A 6 -99.85 -22.65 130.30
CA LYS A 6 -98.93 -21.75 131.04
C LYS A 6 -98.00 -22.39 132.09
N VAL A 7 -96.68 -22.24 131.88
CA VAL A 7 -95.82 -21.17 132.48
C VAL A 7 -95.03 -21.82 133.63
N LEU A 8 -93.73 -21.67 133.84
CA LEU A 8 -92.65 -20.75 133.42
C LEU A 8 -91.42 -21.26 134.24
N VAL A 9 -90.15 -21.11 133.89
CA VAL A 9 -89.30 -19.91 133.96
C VAL A 9 -87.89 -20.42 133.54
N ILE A 10 -87.31 -20.04 132.39
CA ILE A 10 -86.31 -18.94 132.13
C ILE A 10 -84.99 -19.18 132.95
N VAL A 11 -83.75 -19.17 132.46
CA VAL A 11 -83.00 -18.25 131.56
C VAL A 11 -81.69 -18.94 131.09
N LEU A 12 -81.36 -18.91 129.79
CA LEU A 12 -80.07 -18.44 129.24
C LEU A 12 -80.15 -18.43 127.70
N ALA A 13 -80.45 -17.28 127.12
CA ALA A 13 -80.56 -17.06 125.67
C ALA A 13 -79.83 -15.78 125.29
N ALA A 14 -78.75 -15.89 124.50
CA ALA A 14 -78.25 -14.82 123.65
C ALA A 14 -77.31 -15.40 122.58
N VAL A 15 -77.49 -14.93 121.35
CA VAL A 15 -76.61 -15.04 120.16
C VAL A 15 -76.80 -16.28 119.27
N LEU A 16 -77.81 -16.23 118.39
CA LEU A 16 -77.73 -16.76 117.03
C LEU A 16 -78.75 -15.99 116.16
N ALA A 17 -78.27 -15.04 115.35
CA ALA A 17 -79.04 -14.40 114.30
C ALA A 17 -78.24 -14.50 113.00
N ALA A 18 -78.60 -15.46 112.15
CA ALA A 18 -78.10 -15.57 110.79
C ALA A 18 -78.92 -14.65 109.88
N GLY A 19 -78.27 -13.69 109.22
CA GLY A 19 -78.83 -12.98 108.08
C GLY A 19 -78.49 -13.73 106.78
N PRO A 20 -79.37 -13.74 105.76
CA PRO A 20 -79.04 -14.35 104.48
C PRO A 20 -78.01 -13.49 103.74
N ALA A 21 -76.89 -14.10 103.33
CA ALA A 21 -75.95 -13.51 102.39
C ALA A 21 -76.50 -13.68 100.96
N LEU A 22 -76.69 -12.57 100.24
CA LEU A 22 -76.96 -12.57 98.81
C LEU A 22 -75.62 -12.70 98.07
N ALA A 23 -75.43 -13.79 97.32
CA ALA A 23 -74.31 -13.93 96.41
C ALA A 23 -74.53 -13.00 95.19
N ALA A 24 -73.51 -12.23 94.80
CA ALA A 24 -73.49 -11.45 93.57
C ALA A 24 -73.35 -12.36 92.34
N ASP A 25 -73.77 -11.85 91.17
CA ASP A 25 -73.80 -12.56 89.89
C ASP A 25 -72.45 -13.21 89.53
N PRO A 26 -72.38 -14.54 89.28
CA PRO A 26 -71.15 -15.23 88.91
C PRO A 26 -70.62 -14.87 87.50
N ALA A 27 -71.35 -14.08 86.72
CA ALA A 27 -70.89 -13.59 85.42
C ALA A 27 -70.72 -12.05 85.45
N PRO A 28 -69.53 -11.51 85.77
CA PRO A 28 -69.29 -10.08 85.61
C PRO A 28 -69.55 -9.68 84.15
N PRO A 29 -70.12 -8.49 83.90
CA PRO A 29 -70.38 -8.03 82.54
C PRO A 29 -69.08 -8.03 81.73
N ALA A 30 -69.17 -8.41 80.46
CA ALA A 30 -68.02 -8.43 79.56
C ALA A 30 -67.34 -7.06 79.54
N PRO A 31 -65.99 -6.99 79.49
CA PRO A 31 -65.27 -5.73 79.40
C PRO A 31 -65.79 -4.90 78.22
N ASP A 32 -66.18 -3.66 78.48
CA ASP A 32 -66.77 -2.73 77.50
C ASP A 32 -65.76 -1.71 76.95
N SER A 33 -64.51 -1.77 77.41
CA SER A 33 -63.43 -0.93 76.88
C SER A 33 -63.10 -1.31 75.43
N ALA A 34 -62.90 -0.30 74.58
CA ALA A 34 -62.39 -0.48 73.23
C ALA A 34 -61.01 -1.18 73.21
N ASP A 35 -60.25 -1.11 74.30
CA ASP A 35 -58.98 -1.80 74.46
C ASP A 35 -59.13 -3.32 74.61
N SER A 36 -60.34 -3.81 74.93
CA SER A 36 -60.67 -5.24 75.01
C SER A 36 -60.92 -5.89 73.64
N ALA A 37 -60.93 -5.10 72.55
CA ALA A 37 -61.01 -5.63 71.19
C ALA A 37 -59.71 -6.37 70.80
N MET A 38 -59.85 -7.59 70.28
CA MET A 38 -58.72 -8.48 69.94
C MET A 38 -58.79 -8.96 68.47
N HIS A 39 -57.64 -9.30 67.92
CA HIS A 39 -57.55 -10.04 66.64
C HIS A 39 -57.96 -11.50 66.82
N THR A 40 -58.44 -12.13 65.76
CA THR A 40 -58.70 -13.58 65.73
C THR A 40 -57.41 -14.38 65.58
N VAL A 41 -57.46 -15.68 65.92
CA VAL A 41 -56.34 -16.60 65.65
C VAL A 41 -56.02 -16.68 64.15
N GLN A 42 -57.05 -16.59 63.29
CA GLN A 42 -56.88 -16.52 61.84
C GLN A 42 -56.11 -15.27 61.41
N ASP A 43 -56.45 -14.10 61.97
CA ASP A 43 -55.77 -12.83 61.66
C ASP A 43 -54.26 -12.91 61.99
N LEU A 44 -53.91 -13.56 63.11
CA LEU A 44 -52.52 -13.75 63.52
C LEU A 44 -51.78 -14.71 62.58
N TYR A 45 -52.44 -15.78 62.15
CA TYR A 45 -51.88 -16.73 61.20
C TYR A 45 -51.65 -16.09 59.83
N ASP A 46 -52.65 -15.40 59.27
CA ASP A 46 -52.55 -14.76 57.95
C ASP A 46 -51.48 -13.67 57.95
N ARG A 47 -51.33 -12.96 59.08
CA ARG A 47 -50.26 -11.98 59.27
C ARG A 47 -48.87 -12.62 59.20
N LEU A 48 -48.69 -13.82 59.76
CA LEU A 48 -47.43 -14.56 59.73
C LEU A 48 -47.19 -15.26 58.38
N ASP A 49 -48.24 -15.79 57.75
CA ASP A 49 -48.14 -16.60 56.54
C ASP A 49 -48.02 -15.77 55.26
N THR A 50 -48.87 -14.75 55.12
CA THR A 50 -48.99 -13.94 53.89
C THR A 50 -48.69 -12.47 54.10
N GLY A 51 -48.54 -12.04 55.35
CA GLY A 51 -48.37 -10.62 55.70
C GLY A 51 -49.67 -9.82 55.71
N ALA A 52 -50.83 -10.45 55.50
CA ALA A 52 -52.13 -9.77 55.47
C ALA A 52 -52.39 -8.98 56.76
N THR A 53 -53.01 -7.81 56.62
CA THR A 53 -53.45 -6.99 57.76
C THR A 53 -54.89 -7.30 58.10
N ALA A 54 -55.24 -7.19 59.37
CA ALA A 54 -56.61 -7.40 59.85
C ALA A 54 -57.00 -6.29 60.83
N ALA A 55 -58.30 -6.03 60.93
CA ALA A 55 -58.86 -5.18 61.97
C ALA A 55 -59.17 -6.02 63.23
N LYS A 56 -59.17 -5.41 64.40
CA LYS A 56 -59.65 -6.05 65.62
C LYS A 56 -61.14 -6.36 65.48
N ARG A 57 -61.62 -7.44 66.11
CA ARG A 57 -63.06 -7.72 66.18
C ARG A 57 -63.79 -6.58 66.88
N SER A 58 -64.98 -6.23 66.40
CA SER A 58 -65.87 -5.24 67.02
C SER A 58 -66.90 -5.92 67.92
N GLY A 59 -67.16 -5.33 69.10
CA GLY A 59 -68.13 -5.84 70.08
C GLY A 59 -67.50 -6.52 71.30
N ALA A 60 -68.34 -6.78 72.31
CA ALA A 60 -67.92 -7.43 73.55
C ALA A 60 -67.46 -8.88 73.29
N PHE A 61 -66.43 -9.32 74.04
CA PHE A 61 -65.99 -10.71 73.98
C PHE A 61 -67.17 -11.64 74.28
N THR A 62 -67.47 -12.53 73.34
CA THR A 62 -68.53 -13.54 73.49
C THR A 62 -67.85 -14.90 73.49
N GLU A 63 -68.01 -15.66 74.57
CA GLU A 63 -67.50 -17.03 74.61
C GLU A 63 -68.12 -17.85 73.47
N PRO A 64 -67.31 -18.62 72.71
CA PRO A 64 -67.86 -19.48 71.67
C PRO A 64 -68.82 -20.51 72.27
N SER A 65 -70.05 -20.58 71.75
CA SER A 65 -71.04 -21.58 72.15
C SER A 65 -70.80 -22.97 71.53
N ALA A 66 -69.74 -23.14 70.74
CA ALA A 66 -69.35 -24.38 70.08
C ALA A 66 -67.82 -24.46 69.92
N ALA A 67 -67.29 -25.68 69.88
CA ALA A 67 -65.89 -25.92 69.56
C ALA A 67 -65.55 -25.45 68.13
N PRO A 68 -64.27 -25.11 67.84
CA PRO A 68 -63.85 -24.76 66.48
C PRO A 68 -64.19 -25.88 65.49
N GLY A 69 -64.76 -25.53 64.34
CA GLY A 69 -65.06 -26.49 63.26
C GLY A 69 -63.79 -27.07 62.64
N ALA A 70 -63.92 -28.24 62.00
CA ALA A 70 -62.81 -28.86 61.27
C ALA A 70 -62.28 -27.90 60.19
N GLY A 71 -60.99 -27.53 60.26
CA GLY A 71 -60.33 -26.57 59.37
C GLY A 71 -60.17 -25.15 59.93
N ALA A 72 -60.62 -24.88 61.16
CA ALA A 72 -60.31 -23.62 61.84
C ALA A 72 -58.84 -23.60 62.29
N THR A 73 -58.13 -22.51 61.96
CA THR A 73 -56.75 -22.29 62.42
C THR A 73 -56.69 -22.27 63.94
N SER A 74 -55.83 -23.12 64.48
CA SER A 74 -55.58 -23.27 65.90
C SER A 74 -54.35 -22.50 66.35
N LEU A 75 -54.20 -22.32 67.67
CA LEU A 75 -52.96 -21.79 68.23
C LEU A 75 -51.75 -22.68 67.92
N ASN A 76 -51.94 -23.99 67.68
CA ASN A 76 -50.86 -24.88 67.24
C ASN A 76 -50.39 -24.55 65.83
N ASP A 77 -51.31 -24.16 64.94
CA ASP A 77 -50.97 -23.74 63.58
C ASP A 77 -50.21 -22.41 63.58
N VAL A 78 -50.61 -21.47 64.45
CA VAL A 78 -49.86 -20.23 64.69
C VAL A 78 -48.47 -20.53 65.23
N MET A 79 -48.34 -21.39 66.26
CA MET A 79 -47.05 -21.79 66.80
C MET A 79 -46.16 -22.48 65.77
N GLY A 80 -46.73 -23.27 64.85
CA GLY A 80 -45.99 -23.90 63.76
C GLY A 80 -45.41 -22.92 62.72
N LYS A 81 -45.97 -21.71 62.61
CA LYS A 81 -45.47 -20.63 61.74
C LYS A 81 -44.43 -19.74 62.44
N MET A 82 -44.42 -19.71 63.76
CA MET A 82 -43.48 -18.90 64.52
C MET A 82 -42.08 -19.52 64.49
N PRO A 83 -41.03 -18.76 64.12
CA PRO A 83 -39.67 -19.29 64.11
C PRO A 83 -39.21 -19.63 65.54
N ALA A 84 -38.43 -20.70 65.69
CA ALA A 84 -37.71 -20.99 66.92
C ALA A 84 -36.73 -19.84 67.22
N ALA A 85 -36.56 -19.46 68.48
CA ALA A 85 -35.66 -18.37 68.89
C ALA A 85 -34.17 -18.76 68.78
N ASP A 86 -33.74 -19.01 67.56
CA ASP A 86 -32.38 -19.34 67.16
C ASP A 86 -31.96 -18.54 65.91
N ASN A 87 -30.71 -18.72 65.50
CA ASN A 87 -30.17 -18.10 64.29
C ASN A 87 -29.61 -19.16 63.32
N VAL A 88 -30.19 -20.37 63.32
CA VAL A 88 -29.70 -21.49 62.46
C VAL A 88 -29.90 -21.18 60.98
N SER A 89 -30.94 -20.42 60.63
CA SER A 89 -31.25 -20.00 59.26
C SER A 89 -31.58 -18.50 59.13
N GLY A 90 -31.30 -17.73 60.18
CA GLY A 90 -31.52 -16.28 60.21
C GLY A 90 -30.27 -15.50 59.83
N ALA A 91 -30.47 -14.29 59.28
CA ALA A 91 -29.37 -13.36 59.02
C ALA A 91 -28.86 -12.76 60.34
N ALA A 92 -27.55 -12.53 60.46
CA ALA A 92 -26.95 -11.71 61.50
C ALA A 92 -26.75 -10.26 60.98
N PRO A 93 -26.46 -9.27 61.86
CA PRO A 93 -26.14 -7.92 61.41
C PRO A 93 -25.01 -7.86 60.37
N GLY A 94 -24.05 -8.78 60.46
CA GLY A 94 -22.95 -8.93 59.52
C GLY A 94 -23.32 -9.48 58.14
N ASP A 95 -24.56 -9.92 57.93
CA ASP A 95 -25.04 -10.42 56.63
C ASP A 95 -25.92 -9.40 55.89
N VAL A 96 -26.27 -8.30 56.56
CA VAL A 96 -27.22 -7.29 56.06
C VAL A 96 -26.52 -5.95 55.87
N LEU A 97 -26.83 -5.27 54.75
CA LEU A 97 -26.27 -3.96 54.41
C LEU A 97 -26.55 -2.91 55.48
N ASN A 98 -25.54 -2.06 55.73
CA ASN A 98 -25.62 -1.02 56.73
C ASN A 98 -26.86 -0.13 56.55
N GLY A 99 -27.59 0.13 57.64
CA GLY A 99 -28.81 0.94 57.65
C GLY A 99 -30.07 0.22 57.17
N LYS A 100 -29.98 -1.01 56.62
CA LYS A 100 -31.16 -1.86 56.36
C LYS A 100 -31.55 -2.60 57.64
N THR A 101 -32.84 -2.74 57.88
CA THR A 101 -33.37 -3.43 59.06
C THR A 101 -33.90 -4.81 58.70
N PHE A 102 -33.78 -5.76 59.62
CA PHE A 102 -34.32 -7.11 59.51
C PHE A 102 -34.83 -7.59 60.88
N TRP A 103 -35.74 -8.54 60.91
CA TRP A 103 -36.20 -9.16 62.15
C TRP A 103 -35.35 -10.41 62.44
N GLY A 104 -34.69 -10.45 63.60
CA GLY A 104 -33.64 -11.43 63.90
C GLY A 104 -33.51 -11.71 65.41
N LEU A 105 -32.74 -12.74 65.77
CA LEU A 105 -32.37 -13.00 67.16
C LEU A 105 -31.34 -11.96 67.65
N ARG A 106 -31.69 -11.20 68.69
CA ARG A 106 -30.84 -10.17 69.31
C ARG A 106 -29.80 -10.79 70.24
N THR A 107 -28.82 -9.97 70.66
CA THR A 107 -27.76 -10.36 71.58
C THR A 107 -28.25 -10.74 72.99
N ASP A 108 -29.43 -10.28 73.39
CA ASP A 108 -30.09 -10.64 74.66
C ASP A 108 -30.91 -11.94 74.56
N GLY A 109 -30.87 -12.63 73.40
CA GLY A 109 -31.60 -13.87 73.15
C GLY A 109 -33.08 -13.66 72.81
N SER A 110 -33.55 -12.42 72.66
CA SER A 110 -34.92 -12.11 72.25
C SER A 110 -35.04 -11.88 70.74
N TRP A 111 -36.24 -12.04 70.19
CA TRP A 111 -36.55 -11.65 68.81
C TRP A 111 -36.76 -10.13 68.71
N GLY A 112 -36.22 -9.49 67.67
CA GLY A 112 -36.54 -8.10 67.38
C GLY A 112 -35.87 -7.53 66.13
N VAL A 113 -36.17 -6.26 65.84
CA VAL A 113 -35.56 -5.53 64.72
C VAL A 113 -34.08 -5.27 64.98
N GLN A 114 -33.25 -5.70 64.05
CA GLN A 114 -31.82 -5.41 64.00
C GLN A 114 -31.49 -4.58 62.76
N THR A 115 -30.34 -3.92 62.79
CA THR A 115 -29.82 -3.15 61.66
C THR A 115 -28.56 -3.83 61.15
N GLY A 116 -28.47 -4.00 59.84
CA GLY A 116 -27.27 -4.51 59.18
C GLY A 116 -26.04 -3.64 59.47
N THR A 117 -24.87 -4.24 59.43
CA THR A 117 -23.57 -3.58 59.69
C THR A 117 -22.60 -3.68 58.52
N VAL A 118 -22.97 -4.40 57.45
CA VAL A 118 -22.09 -4.56 56.28
C VAL A 118 -21.85 -3.19 55.63
N SER A 119 -20.61 -2.73 55.73
CA SER A 119 -20.18 -1.40 55.25
C SER A 119 -19.41 -1.45 53.92
N GLN A 120 -19.04 -2.64 53.43
CA GLN A 120 -18.32 -2.82 52.18
C GLN A 120 -19.09 -3.73 51.23
N VAL A 121 -19.07 -3.38 49.94
CA VAL A 121 -19.51 -4.26 48.84
C VAL A 121 -18.37 -5.24 48.57
N ASP A 122 -18.68 -6.50 48.29
CA ASP A 122 -17.68 -7.49 47.90
C ASP A 122 -16.96 -7.02 46.62
N THR A 123 -15.66 -6.78 46.73
CA THR A 123 -14.76 -6.38 45.64
C THR A 123 -13.70 -7.44 45.34
N SER A 124 -13.84 -8.64 45.93
CA SER A 124 -12.87 -9.73 45.81
C SER A 124 -12.77 -10.29 44.38
N SER A 125 -13.78 -10.07 43.55
CA SER A 125 -13.74 -10.41 42.12
C SER A 125 -13.13 -9.33 41.23
N GLY A 126 -12.76 -8.17 41.78
CA GLY A 126 -12.08 -7.12 41.02
C GLY A 126 -10.67 -7.58 40.64
N ASP A 127 -10.23 -7.28 39.42
CA ASP A 127 -8.94 -7.70 38.88
C ASP A 127 -8.12 -6.55 38.28
N ALA A 128 -8.66 -5.32 38.30
CA ALA A 128 -8.04 -4.15 37.70
C ALA A 128 -6.68 -3.82 38.34
N VAL A 129 -5.64 -3.67 37.52
CA VAL A 129 -4.34 -3.16 37.96
C VAL A 129 -4.17 -1.67 37.62
N ALA A 130 -3.25 -1.00 38.30
CA ALA A 130 -2.99 0.43 38.06
C ALA A 130 -2.68 0.75 36.59
N ALA A 131 -2.00 -0.16 35.88
CA ALA A 131 -1.66 0.01 34.47
C ALA A 131 -2.85 -0.09 33.50
N GLU A 132 -4.01 -0.59 33.95
CA GLU A 132 -5.24 -0.75 33.16
C GLU A 132 -6.22 0.41 33.36
N LEU A 133 -6.00 1.22 34.40
CA LEU A 133 -6.84 2.36 34.76
C LEU A 133 -6.17 3.66 34.30
N LEU A 134 -6.94 4.54 33.67
CA LEU A 134 -6.49 5.89 33.32
C LEU A 134 -5.90 6.61 34.53
N SER A 135 -4.81 7.35 34.30
CA SER A 135 -4.06 8.05 35.34
C SER A 135 -4.99 8.91 36.22
N GLY A 136 -4.92 8.68 37.53
CA GLY A 136 -5.73 9.37 38.54
C GLY A 136 -7.16 8.85 38.72
N LYS A 137 -7.62 7.87 37.93
CA LYS A 137 -8.87 7.15 38.22
C LYS A 137 -8.64 6.15 39.36
N LYS A 138 -9.69 5.86 40.13
CA LYS A 138 -9.63 4.97 41.28
C LYS A 138 -10.60 3.80 41.12
N ALA A 139 -10.18 2.63 41.55
CA ALA A 139 -11.01 1.43 41.69
C ALA A 139 -10.74 0.75 43.04
N TRP A 140 -11.66 -0.10 43.49
CA TRP A 140 -11.44 -0.98 44.64
C TRP A 140 -11.34 -2.43 44.17
N VAL A 141 -10.25 -3.10 44.54
CA VAL A 141 -9.95 -4.50 44.22
C VAL A 141 -9.54 -5.19 45.51
N ASP A 142 -10.28 -6.25 45.89
CA ASP A 142 -10.06 -7.00 47.12
C ASP A 142 -9.92 -6.11 48.37
N GLY A 143 -10.80 -5.11 48.50
CA GLY A 143 -10.81 -4.15 49.60
C GLY A 143 -9.70 -3.09 49.58
N ALA A 144 -8.77 -3.13 48.62
CA ALA A 144 -7.70 -2.15 48.45
C ALA A 144 -8.04 -1.11 47.36
N GLU A 145 -7.67 0.15 47.58
CA GLU A 145 -7.77 1.20 46.55
C GLU A 145 -6.62 1.04 45.54
N VAL A 146 -6.97 0.93 44.26
CA VAL A 146 -6.04 0.95 43.14
C VAL A 146 -6.19 2.29 42.42
N THR A 147 -5.10 3.05 42.33
CA THR A 147 -5.04 4.30 41.56
C THR A 147 -4.40 4.05 40.20
N GLY A 148 -5.08 4.46 39.14
CA GLY A 148 -4.64 4.29 37.76
C GLY A 148 -3.38 5.07 37.43
N ALA A 149 -2.59 4.48 36.54
CA ALA A 149 -1.32 4.97 36.05
C ALA A 149 -1.22 4.95 34.51
N MET A 150 -2.24 4.45 33.80
CA MET A 150 -2.24 4.45 32.33
C MET A 150 -2.28 5.89 31.80
N PRO A 151 -1.28 6.32 31.00
CA PRO A 151 -1.33 7.64 30.37
C PRO A 151 -2.51 7.77 29.41
N ASP A 152 -3.11 8.96 29.38
CA ASP A 152 -4.05 9.35 28.33
C ASP A 152 -3.26 10.08 27.23
N ASN A 153 -3.05 9.39 26.10
CA ASN A 153 -2.33 9.95 24.95
C ASN A 153 -3.27 10.69 23.99
N GLY A 154 -4.59 10.64 24.20
CA GLY A 154 -5.59 11.25 23.33
C GLY A 154 -5.42 10.86 21.86
N ALA A 155 -5.47 11.86 20.98
CA ALA A 155 -5.23 11.72 19.55
C ALA A 155 -3.72 11.74 19.24
N VAL A 156 -3.16 10.58 18.89
CA VAL A 156 -1.76 10.47 18.47
C VAL A 156 -1.64 10.56 16.95
N ALA A 157 -0.82 11.51 16.48
CA ALA A 157 -0.46 11.65 15.08
C ALA A 157 0.98 11.15 14.85
N ILE A 158 1.15 10.22 13.91
CA ILE A 158 2.47 9.68 13.53
C ILE A 158 2.79 10.15 12.11
N THR A 159 3.95 10.80 11.95
CA THR A 159 4.50 11.15 10.64
C THR A 159 5.42 10.03 10.17
N PRO A 160 5.09 9.27 9.11
CA PRO A 160 5.93 8.19 8.62
C PRO A 160 7.38 8.65 8.33
N GLY A 161 8.32 7.72 8.48
CA GLY A 161 9.74 7.93 8.25
C GLY A 161 10.40 6.63 7.82
N VAL A 162 11.71 6.68 7.58
CA VAL A 162 12.47 5.51 7.08
C VAL A 162 12.80 4.48 8.16
N SER A 163 12.61 4.83 9.44
CA SER A 163 12.81 3.95 10.59
C SER A 163 11.49 3.57 11.23
N GLU A 164 11.46 2.41 11.90
CA GLU A 164 10.31 2.00 12.71
C GLU A 164 9.96 3.04 13.76
N GLN A 165 8.66 3.30 13.93
CA GLN A 165 8.14 4.23 14.92
C GLN A 165 7.22 3.48 15.88
N GLY A 166 7.58 3.52 17.16
CA GLY A 166 6.79 2.89 18.21
C GLY A 166 5.52 3.68 18.50
N ILE A 167 4.40 2.98 18.68
CA ILE A 167 3.17 3.58 19.18
C ILE A 167 3.30 3.69 20.71
N PRO A 168 3.13 4.88 21.31
CA PRO A 168 3.19 5.04 22.76
C PRO A 168 2.17 4.16 23.48
N ALA A 169 2.60 3.49 24.55
CA ALA A 169 1.68 2.77 25.43
C ALA A 169 0.74 3.74 26.16
N GLY A 170 -0.52 3.36 26.35
CA GLY A 170 -1.54 4.15 27.03
C GLY A 170 -2.88 4.12 26.30
N TYR A 171 -3.82 4.92 26.79
CA TYR A 171 -5.12 5.10 26.16
C TYR A 171 -5.00 6.05 24.97
N HIS A 172 -5.65 5.68 23.87
CA HIS A 172 -5.80 6.50 22.68
C HIS A 172 -7.29 6.67 22.42
N ASP A 173 -7.73 7.88 22.09
CA ASP A 173 -9.15 8.22 21.97
C ASP A 173 -9.82 7.73 20.68
N GLY A 174 -9.05 7.02 19.83
CA GLY A 174 -9.50 6.48 18.55
C GLY A 174 -9.53 7.50 17.40
N SER A 175 -9.13 8.76 17.65
CA SER A 175 -9.06 9.81 16.63
C SER A 175 -7.64 10.07 16.09
N GLY A 176 -6.65 9.32 16.59
CA GLY A 176 -5.27 9.35 16.08
C GLY A 176 -5.16 8.93 14.60
N THR A 177 -4.09 9.38 13.93
CA THR A 177 -3.88 9.17 12.49
C THR A 177 -2.42 8.90 12.15
N VAL A 178 -2.18 8.11 11.11
CA VAL A 178 -0.90 8.05 10.41
C VAL A 178 -1.07 8.74 9.07
N ALA A 179 -0.26 9.75 8.77
CA ALA A 179 -0.37 10.48 7.53
C ALA A 179 -0.08 9.57 6.32
N GLY A 180 -0.95 9.58 5.32
CA GLY A 180 -0.63 9.05 3.99
C GLY A 180 0.16 10.06 3.19
N ASP A 181 0.90 9.59 2.18
CA ASP A 181 1.61 10.44 1.23
C ASP A 181 0.96 10.30 -0.15
N ALA A 182 0.49 11.42 -0.72
CA ALA A 182 -0.11 11.42 -2.05
C ALA A 182 0.92 11.08 -3.15
N ASP A 183 2.21 11.28 -2.87
CA ASP A 183 3.30 10.92 -3.76
C ASP A 183 3.64 9.43 -3.72
N LEU A 184 2.99 8.64 -2.85
CA LEU A 184 3.00 7.17 -2.90
C LEU A 184 2.14 6.66 -4.07
N ALA A 185 2.55 7.06 -5.28
CA ALA A 185 1.95 6.70 -6.55
C ALA A 185 2.95 5.91 -7.39
N SER A 186 2.46 4.96 -8.19
CA SER A 186 3.30 4.07 -9.02
C SER A 186 4.27 4.85 -9.92
N GLY A 187 3.83 5.98 -10.49
CA GLY A 187 4.65 6.84 -11.35
C GLY A 187 5.79 7.59 -10.66
N ASN A 188 5.85 7.59 -9.33
CA ASN A 188 6.94 8.17 -8.55
C ASN A 188 7.94 7.11 -8.05
N ILE A 189 7.64 5.83 -8.27
CA ILE A 189 8.40 4.70 -7.72
C ILE A 189 9.14 4.01 -8.87
N LYS A 190 10.45 3.84 -8.72
CA LYS A 190 11.34 3.19 -9.70
C LYS A 190 10.85 1.77 -10.05
N ALA A 191 10.94 1.40 -11.32
CA ALA A 191 10.60 0.08 -11.82
C ALA A 191 11.28 -1.03 -10.99
N GLY A 192 10.51 -2.05 -10.62
CA GLY A 192 10.98 -3.19 -9.82
C GLY A 192 11.09 -2.92 -8.31
N ALA A 193 10.92 -1.68 -7.84
CA ALA A 193 10.76 -1.38 -6.42
C ALA A 193 9.29 -1.54 -5.98
N THR A 194 9.09 -1.76 -4.69
CA THR A 194 7.76 -1.75 -4.06
C THR A 194 7.87 -1.03 -2.73
N ILE A 195 7.07 0.01 -2.54
CA ILE A 195 7.04 0.81 -1.30
C ILE A 195 5.64 0.66 -0.71
N PHE A 196 5.54 0.12 0.51
CA PHE A 196 4.27 -0.15 1.20
C PHE A 196 3.22 -0.90 0.35
N GLY A 197 3.66 -1.81 -0.51
CA GLY A 197 2.79 -2.60 -1.39
C GLY A 197 2.42 -1.94 -2.73
N VAL A 198 2.82 -0.68 -2.96
CA VAL A 198 2.67 0.00 -4.25
C VAL A 198 3.89 -0.32 -5.12
N ALA A 199 3.65 -1.01 -6.23
CA ALA A 199 4.69 -1.36 -7.19
C ALA A 199 5.09 -0.16 -8.07
N GLY A 200 6.37 -0.06 -8.39
CA GLY A 200 6.88 0.97 -9.31
C GLY A 200 6.44 0.79 -10.75
N ASP A 201 6.28 1.91 -11.44
CA ASP A 201 5.91 1.95 -12.86
C ASP A 201 7.12 1.54 -13.71
N SER A 202 6.88 0.72 -14.74
CA SER A 202 7.93 0.23 -15.65
C SER A 202 8.65 1.35 -16.43
N ASN A 203 8.05 2.53 -16.53
CA ASN A 203 8.62 3.68 -17.23
C ASN A 203 9.51 4.56 -16.33
N VAL A 204 9.51 4.34 -15.00
CA VAL A 204 10.36 5.09 -14.07
C VAL A 204 11.68 4.37 -13.93
N VAL A 205 12.70 4.87 -14.63
CA VAL A 205 14.03 4.28 -14.69
C VAL A 205 15.11 5.25 -14.21
N ASP A 206 16.26 4.70 -13.84
CA ASP A 206 17.42 5.48 -13.44
C ASP A 206 18.28 5.80 -14.66
N THR A 207 18.40 7.08 -14.97
CA THR A 207 19.10 7.60 -16.15
C THR A 207 20.47 8.18 -15.81
N SER A 208 20.97 8.02 -14.58
CA SER A 208 22.23 8.63 -14.11
C SER A 208 23.47 8.10 -14.82
N SER A 209 23.39 6.91 -15.42
CA SER A 209 24.47 6.34 -16.22
C SER A 209 24.43 6.75 -17.70
N GLY A 210 23.45 7.55 -18.13
CA GLY A 210 23.40 8.05 -19.50
C GLY A 210 24.55 9.03 -19.75
N ASP A 211 25.28 8.86 -20.85
CA ASP A 211 26.41 9.70 -21.25
C ASP A 211 26.21 10.38 -22.61
N ALA A 212 25.06 10.13 -23.26
CA ALA A 212 24.76 10.66 -24.58
C ALA A 212 24.61 12.19 -24.58
N THR A 213 25.30 12.85 -25.49
CA THR A 213 25.18 14.27 -25.78
C THR A 213 24.16 14.53 -26.89
N ALA A 214 23.78 15.78 -27.11
CA ALA A 214 22.89 16.15 -28.22
C ALA A 214 23.48 15.73 -29.59
N SER A 215 24.80 15.81 -29.77
CA SER A 215 25.48 15.37 -30.99
C SER A 215 25.48 13.86 -31.21
N ASP A 216 25.23 13.06 -30.18
CA ASP A 216 25.16 11.60 -30.29
C ASP A 216 23.76 11.13 -30.71
N ILE A 217 22.76 12.00 -30.61
CA ILE A 217 21.34 11.70 -30.83
C ILE A 217 20.88 12.33 -32.15
N ALA A 218 20.23 11.53 -33.00
CA ALA A 218 19.69 11.96 -34.28
C ALA A 218 18.84 13.25 -34.15
N ASN A 219 19.00 14.17 -35.10
CA ASN A 219 18.33 15.47 -35.07
C ASN A 219 16.82 15.36 -34.80
N GLY A 220 16.34 16.07 -33.78
CA GLY A 220 14.92 16.12 -33.38
C GLY A 220 14.41 14.89 -32.61
N LYS A 221 15.25 13.88 -32.35
CA LYS A 221 14.91 12.79 -31.42
C LYS A 221 15.19 13.22 -29.98
N LYS A 222 14.47 12.64 -29.03
CA LYS A 222 14.58 12.95 -27.60
C LYS A 222 15.10 11.74 -26.85
N ALA A 223 15.95 11.98 -25.87
CA ALA A 223 16.39 11.02 -24.87
C ALA A 223 16.38 11.65 -23.48
N TRP A 224 16.48 10.83 -22.43
CA TRP A 224 16.64 11.30 -21.05
C TRP A 224 18.01 10.88 -20.52
N VAL A 225 18.79 11.86 -20.08
CA VAL A 225 20.15 11.68 -19.56
C VAL A 225 20.24 12.42 -18.23
N ASP A 226 20.58 11.71 -17.16
CA ASP A 226 20.63 12.24 -15.79
C ASP A 226 19.38 13.05 -15.38
N GLY A 227 18.19 12.56 -15.77
CA GLY A 227 16.90 13.17 -15.47
C GLY A 227 16.51 14.33 -16.38
N LEU A 228 17.38 14.77 -17.30
CA LEU A 228 17.13 15.86 -18.23
C LEU A 228 16.74 15.36 -19.62
N GLU A 229 15.79 16.05 -20.26
CA GLU A 229 15.47 15.81 -21.67
C GLU A 229 16.59 16.38 -22.56
N VAL A 230 17.21 15.51 -23.36
CA VAL A 230 18.20 15.87 -24.38
C VAL A 230 17.56 15.74 -25.75
N THR A 231 17.51 16.84 -26.50
CA THR A 231 17.08 16.82 -27.91
C THR A 231 18.30 16.70 -28.82
N GLY A 232 18.26 15.71 -29.69
CA GLY A 232 19.34 15.40 -30.63
C GLY A 232 19.58 16.51 -31.64
N SER A 233 20.85 16.74 -31.91
CA SER A 233 21.40 17.70 -32.87
C SER A 233 22.42 17.04 -33.79
N ALA A 234 22.58 15.71 -33.76
CA ALA A 234 23.44 15.01 -34.69
C ALA A 234 23.02 15.39 -36.11
N ALA A 235 23.96 15.96 -36.88
CA ALA A 235 23.72 16.22 -38.29
C ALA A 235 23.26 14.91 -38.95
N PRO A 236 22.26 14.94 -39.84
CA PRO A 236 21.98 13.75 -40.64
C PRO A 236 23.29 13.33 -41.28
N ALA A 237 23.66 12.05 -41.13
CA ALA A 237 24.78 11.49 -41.87
C ALA A 237 24.62 11.94 -43.33
N PRO A 238 25.67 12.46 -43.99
CA PRO A 238 25.56 12.90 -45.37
C PRO A 238 24.93 11.75 -46.15
N ALA A 239 23.80 12.03 -46.78
CA ALA A 239 23.03 11.03 -47.51
C ALA A 239 23.76 10.73 -48.82
N TYR A 240 24.94 10.10 -48.76
CA TYR A 240 25.74 9.83 -49.95
C TYR A 240 26.62 8.57 -49.82
N PRO A 241 26.62 7.64 -50.80
CA PRO A 241 25.60 7.47 -51.84
C PRO A 241 25.14 6.04 -52.14
N GLY A 242 23.82 5.93 -52.34
CA GLY A 242 23.17 4.95 -53.22
C GLY A 242 22.63 5.57 -54.51
N MET A 243 23.07 6.78 -54.91
CA MET A 243 22.70 7.40 -56.18
C MET A 243 23.55 6.82 -57.31
N VAL A 244 22.90 6.24 -58.33
CA VAL A 244 23.57 5.77 -59.56
C VAL A 244 23.48 6.85 -60.64
N PRO A 245 24.61 7.24 -61.27
CA PRO A 245 24.60 8.14 -62.43
C PRO A 245 23.82 7.53 -63.58
N GLN A 246 23.12 8.37 -64.34
CA GLN A 246 22.78 8.02 -65.71
C GLN A 246 24.09 7.86 -66.50
N THR A 247 24.32 6.72 -67.15
CA THR A 247 25.67 6.34 -67.60
C THR A 247 26.13 7.01 -68.90
N GLY A 248 25.31 7.92 -69.45
CA GLY A 248 25.57 8.59 -70.73
C GLY A 248 25.33 7.71 -71.96
N GLN A 249 25.03 6.41 -71.79
CA GLN A 249 24.70 5.52 -72.90
C GLN A 249 23.42 6.01 -73.61
N THR A 250 23.53 6.26 -74.92
CA THR A 250 22.37 6.64 -75.77
C THR A 250 22.07 5.60 -76.84
N ALA A 251 23.03 4.71 -77.15
CA ALA A 251 22.83 3.61 -78.08
C ALA A 251 22.10 2.45 -77.39
N ILE A 252 20.99 2.00 -78.00
CA ILE A 252 20.24 0.83 -77.55
C ILE A 252 20.83 -0.41 -78.24
N HIS A 253 21.44 -1.30 -77.46
CA HIS A 253 21.95 -2.58 -77.92
C HIS A 253 20.97 -3.72 -77.63
N VAL A 254 20.20 -3.62 -76.54
CA VAL A 254 19.12 -4.56 -76.19
C VAL A 254 18.03 -3.85 -75.39
N SER A 255 16.79 -4.31 -75.50
CA SER A 255 15.70 -3.82 -74.67
C SER A 255 16.04 -4.00 -73.17
N GLY A 256 16.03 -2.91 -72.42
CA GLY A 256 16.32 -2.90 -70.98
C GLY A 256 17.78 -2.57 -70.62
N ASP A 257 18.64 -2.26 -71.59
CA ASP A 257 19.94 -1.63 -71.29
C ASP A 257 19.79 -0.15 -70.91
N ASP A 258 20.88 0.46 -70.45
CA ASP A 258 20.84 1.86 -70.00
C ASP A 258 20.58 2.85 -71.14
N GLY A 259 20.95 2.48 -72.38
CA GLY A 259 20.58 3.23 -73.58
C GLY A 259 19.06 3.29 -73.81
N ALA A 260 18.34 2.21 -73.47
CA ALA A 260 16.88 2.12 -73.58
C ALA A 260 16.14 2.70 -72.36
N LEU A 261 16.68 2.52 -71.16
CA LEU A 261 16.03 2.92 -69.92
C LEU A 261 16.34 4.35 -69.50
N GLN A 262 17.55 4.83 -69.79
CA GLN A 262 18.05 6.15 -69.39
C GLN A 262 17.82 6.44 -67.90
N THR A 263 17.96 5.40 -67.07
CA THR A 263 17.68 5.46 -65.64
C THR A 263 18.87 5.98 -64.85
N GLY A 264 18.61 6.64 -63.73
CA GLY A 264 19.63 7.22 -62.88
C GLY A 264 19.45 8.72 -62.74
N VAL A 265 20.38 9.35 -62.03
CA VAL A 265 20.35 10.81 -61.86
C VAL A 265 21.06 11.43 -63.05
N ALA A 266 20.34 12.27 -63.80
CA ALA A 266 20.91 13.07 -64.87
C ALA A 266 21.93 14.07 -64.29
N TRP A 267 23.08 14.21 -64.94
CA TRP A 267 24.13 15.13 -64.54
C TRP A 267 24.66 15.88 -65.77
N THR A 268 25.13 17.11 -65.56
CA THR A 268 25.78 17.91 -66.61
C THR A 268 27.29 17.74 -66.49
N PRO A 269 28.02 17.34 -67.55
CA PRO A 269 29.45 17.06 -67.41
C PRO A 269 30.31 18.18 -66.87
N SER A 270 30.05 19.41 -67.27
CA SER A 270 30.78 20.59 -66.80
C SER A 270 30.53 20.94 -65.32
N THR A 271 29.55 20.33 -64.65
CA THR A 271 29.22 20.62 -63.24
C THR A 271 29.34 19.41 -62.33
N ARG A 272 29.69 18.24 -62.87
CA ARG A 272 29.75 17.01 -62.07
C ARG A 272 30.90 17.05 -61.08
N PHE A 273 32.06 17.53 -61.51
CA PHE A 273 33.27 17.52 -60.70
C PHE A 273 33.67 18.95 -60.31
N THR A 274 33.98 19.15 -59.04
CA THR A 274 34.59 20.37 -58.52
C THR A 274 36.03 20.08 -58.15
N ASP A 275 36.98 20.75 -58.81
CA ASP A 275 38.37 20.77 -58.35
C ASP A 275 38.48 21.69 -57.14
N ASN A 276 38.88 21.13 -55.99
CA ASN A 276 39.00 21.86 -54.75
C ASN A 276 40.31 22.66 -54.66
N ASN A 277 41.21 22.52 -55.65
CA ASN A 277 42.53 23.15 -55.70
C ASN A 277 43.47 22.76 -54.54
N ASP A 278 43.19 21.62 -53.90
CA ASP A 278 43.96 21.08 -52.77
C ASP A 278 44.43 19.64 -53.03
N GLY A 279 44.47 19.23 -54.30
CA GLY A 279 44.78 17.86 -54.73
C GLY A 279 43.59 16.91 -54.69
N THR A 280 42.38 17.40 -54.37
CA THR A 280 41.15 16.61 -54.38
C THR A 280 40.12 17.10 -55.41
N VAL A 281 39.24 16.20 -55.82
CA VAL A 281 38.10 16.48 -56.70
C VAL A 281 36.83 15.97 -56.03
N THR A 282 35.86 16.86 -55.81
CA THR A 282 34.53 16.48 -55.31
C THR A 282 33.64 16.06 -56.48
N ASP A 283 33.09 14.85 -56.43
CA ASP A 283 32.00 14.43 -57.32
C ASP A 283 30.67 14.91 -56.74
N ASN A 284 30.13 16.01 -57.27
CA ASN A 284 28.89 16.63 -56.79
C ASN A 284 27.66 15.74 -56.94
N LEU A 285 27.74 14.68 -57.75
CA LEU A 285 26.66 13.73 -57.91
C LEU A 285 26.65 12.69 -56.79
N THR A 286 27.82 12.19 -56.41
CA THR A 286 27.95 11.10 -55.43
C THR A 286 28.34 11.61 -54.04
N GLY A 287 28.74 12.87 -53.90
CA GLY A 287 29.30 13.43 -52.68
C GLY A 287 30.69 12.89 -52.32
N LEU A 288 31.27 12.00 -53.13
CA LEU A 288 32.59 11.41 -52.88
C LEU A 288 33.70 12.39 -53.24
N VAL A 289 34.81 12.29 -52.51
CA VAL A 289 36.02 13.06 -52.79
C VAL A 289 37.10 12.13 -53.29
N TRP A 290 37.61 12.42 -54.48
CA TRP A 290 38.59 11.62 -55.19
C TRP A 290 39.96 12.29 -55.19
N LEU A 291 41.03 11.49 -55.15
CA LEU A 291 42.37 12.01 -55.35
C LEU A 291 42.48 12.54 -56.79
N LYS A 292 42.91 13.79 -56.97
CA LYS A 292 43.01 14.40 -58.31
C LYS A 292 44.01 13.67 -59.22
N ASN A 293 45.14 13.23 -58.65
CA ASN A 293 46.15 12.44 -59.36
C ASN A 293 45.79 10.95 -59.37
N ALA A 294 45.24 10.48 -60.49
CA ALA A 294 44.83 9.10 -60.70
C ALA A 294 45.99 8.09 -60.80
N ASN A 295 47.25 8.52 -60.73
CA ASN A 295 48.40 7.63 -60.83
C ASN A 295 49.48 7.97 -59.79
N CYS A 296 49.07 8.35 -58.58
CA CYS A 296 50.06 8.72 -57.55
C CYS A 296 51.03 7.57 -57.20
N TYR A 297 50.54 6.33 -57.18
CA TYR A 297 51.32 5.18 -56.69
C TYR A 297 51.82 4.23 -57.78
N GLY A 298 51.43 4.40 -59.05
CA GLY A 298 51.67 3.39 -60.08
C GLY A 298 50.91 2.09 -59.82
N THR A 299 51.42 0.98 -60.34
CA THR A 299 50.79 -0.33 -60.18
C THR A 299 51.13 -1.01 -58.85
N ARG A 300 50.15 -1.58 -58.16
CA ARG A 300 50.29 -2.30 -56.88
C ARG A 300 49.36 -3.51 -56.83
N ASN A 301 49.72 -4.52 -56.05
CA ASN A 301 48.78 -5.59 -55.72
C ASN A 301 47.71 -5.05 -54.75
N LEU A 302 46.61 -5.79 -54.58
CA LEU A 302 45.47 -5.30 -53.80
C LEU A 302 45.83 -4.98 -52.34
N ASN A 303 46.66 -5.81 -51.70
CA ASN A 303 47.04 -5.63 -50.30
C ASN A 303 47.85 -4.34 -50.11
N ASP A 304 48.82 -4.11 -50.99
CA ASP A 304 49.61 -2.87 -50.98
C ASP A 304 48.73 -1.66 -51.30
N SER A 305 47.77 -1.79 -52.23
CA SER A 305 46.82 -0.73 -52.54
C SER A 305 45.94 -0.36 -51.35
N LEU A 306 45.45 -1.34 -50.59
CA LEU A 306 44.68 -1.09 -49.37
C LEU A 306 45.51 -0.34 -48.32
N ALA A 307 46.76 -0.79 -48.09
CA ALA A 307 47.66 -0.14 -47.15
C ALA A 307 48.01 1.29 -47.58
N LEU A 308 48.37 1.50 -48.85
CA LEU A 308 48.73 2.81 -49.39
C LEU A 308 47.56 3.79 -49.37
N ALA A 309 46.35 3.35 -49.73
CA ALA A 309 45.16 4.19 -49.63
C ALA A 309 44.91 4.59 -48.17
N SER A 310 44.96 3.65 -47.23
CA SER A 310 44.76 3.95 -45.81
C SER A 310 45.84 4.85 -45.21
N GLY A 311 47.05 4.85 -45.77
CA GLY A 311 48.16 5.70 -45.32
C GLY A 311 48.24 7.05 -46.04
N LEU A 312 47.40 7.30 -47.06
CA LEU A 312 47.38 8.56 -47.79
C LEU A 312 46.90 9.69 -46.85
N ALA A 313 47.61 10.80 -46.86
CA ALA A 313 47.36 11.97 -46.03
C ALA A 313 47.88 13.25 -46.70
N ASN A 314 47.49 14.39 -46.14
CA ASN A 314 47.94 15.72 -46.51
C ASN A 314 49.48 15.80 -46.68
N GLY A 315 49.93 16.44 -47.76
CA GLY A 315 51.33 16.55 -48.16
C GLY A 315 51.83 15.43 -49.08
N THR A 316 51.03 14.37 -49.28
CA THR A 316 51.34 13.27 -50.21
C THR A 316 50.47 13.37 -51.46
N CYS A 317 50.95 12.90 -52.62
CA CYS A 317 50.19 12.90 -53.88
C CYS A 317 49.67 14.27 -54.35
N GLY A 318 50.26 15.37 -53.89
CA GLY A 318 49.79 16.73 -54.18
C GLY A 318 48.63 17.21 -53.29
N LEU A 319 48.29 16.47 -52.23
CA LEU A 319 47.26 16.86 -51.28
C LEU A 319 47.70 18.04 -50.39
N SER A 320 46.81 19.00 -50.23
CA SER A 320 46.87 20.08 -49.24
C SER A 320 45.50 20.26 -48.55
N ASP A 321 44.73 19.18 -48.41
CA ASP A 321 43.34 19.15 -47.95
C ASP A 321 43.16 18.94 -46.44
N GLY A 322 44.28 18.81 -45.70
CA GLY A 322 44.26 18.54 -44.26
C GLY A 322 43.91 17.10 -43.88
N SER A 323 43.77 16.18 -44.84
CA SER A 323 43.50 14.77 -44.55
C SER A 323 44.62 14.10 -43.75
N SER A 324 44.23 13.11 -42.95
CA SER A 324 45.09 12.27 -42.13
C SER A 324 45.05 10.82 -42.60
N ALA A 325 46.04 10.02 -42.17
CA ALA A 325 46.02 8.59 -42.42
C ALA A 325 44.75 7.96 -41.81
N GLY A 326 44.06 7.15 -42.60
CA GLY A 326 42.75 6.57 -42.28
C GLY A 326 41.58 7.21 -43.03
N ASP A 327 41.74 8.44 -43.53
CA ASP A 327 40.65 9.15 -44.22
C ASP A 327 40.40 8.60 -45.63
N TRP A 328 41.44 8.09 -46.28
CA TRP A 328 41.40 7.61 -47.66
C TRP A 328 41.32 6.09 -47.73
N ARG A 329 40.63 5.59 -48.77
CA ARG A 329 40.40 4.16 -48.98
C ARG A 329 40.40 3.79 -50.46
N VAL A 330 40.50 2.49 -50.72
CA VAL A 330 40.26 1.92 -52.05
C VAL A 330 38.75 1.95 -52.33
N PRO A 331 38.29 2.49 -53.47
CA PRO A 331 36.87 2.60 -53.79
C PRO A 331 36.24 1.22 -53.93
N SER A 332 34.99 1.05 -53.54
CA SER A 332 34.19 -0.11 -53.92
C SER A 332 33.94 -0.12 -55.43
N LEU A 333 33.52 -1.27 -55.97
CA LEU A 333 33.17 -1.40 -57.38
C LEU A 333 32.12 -0.36 -57.79
N ARG A 334 31.09 -0.14 -56.96
CA ARG A 334 30.03 0.82 -57.28
C ARG A 334 30.54 2.25 -57.32
N GLU A 335 31.45 2.62 -56.41
CA GLU A 335 32.00 3.98 -56.36
C GLU A 335 32.92 4.24 -57.55
N LEU A 336 33.86 3.33 -57.84
CA LEU A 336 34.77 3.52 -58.98
C LEU A 336 34.02 3.48 -60.31
N HIS A 337 33.05 2.58 -60.42
CA HIS A 337 32.23 2.45 -61.62
C HIS A 337 31.28 3.64 -61.80
N SER A 338 30.93 4.37 -60.74
CA SER A 338 30.14 5.60 -60.85
C SER A 338 30.84 6.68 -61.69
N LEU A 339 32.18 6.68 -61.77
CA LEU A 339 32.91 7.63 -62.60
C LEU A 339 32.74 7.39 -64.10
N ILE A 340 32.25 6.22 -64.52
CA ILE A 340 32.19 5.84 -65.92
C ILE A 340 31.10 6.60 -66.69
N ASP A 341 31.49 7.12 -67.85
CA ASP A 341 30.58 7.67 -68.87
C ASP A 341 30.76 6.87 -70.17
N TYR A 342 29.76 6.05 -70.52
CA TYR A 342 29.79 5.18 -71.71
C TYR A 342 29.60 5.95 -73.02
N SER A 343 29.31 7.26 -72.98
CA SER A 343 29.38 8.11 -74.17
C SER A 343 30.82 8.47 -74.59
N GLN A 344 31.79 8.20 -73.71
CA GLN A 344 33.20 8.54 -73.90
C GLN A 344 34.07 7.29 -74.05
N TYR A 345 35.21 7.45 -74.71
CA TYR A 345 36.19 6.38 -74.94
C TYR A 345 37.61 6.93 -74.80
N GLY A 346 38.46 6.22 -74.08
CA GLY A 346 39.88 6.55 -73.96
C GLY A 346 40.19 7.94 -73.38
N PRO A 347 39.75 8.29 -72.16
CA PRO A 347 39.09 7.46 -71.15
C PRO A 347 37.56 7.47 -71.23
N ALA A 348 36.93 6.44 -70.66
CA ALA A 348 35.48 6.37 -70.42
C ALA A 348 35.08 7.18 -69.17
N LEU A 349 35.46 8.46 -69.16
CA LEU A 349 35.16 9.45 -68.12
C LEU A 349 34.38 10.61 -68.72
N PRO A 350 33.56 11.30 -67.92
CA PRO A 350 32.92 12.55 -68.32
C PRO A 350 33.89 13.54 -68.98
N ALA A 351 33.46 14.15 -70.08
CA ALA A 351 34.22 15.24 -70.71
C ALA A 351 34.48 16.38 -69.71
N GLU A 352 35.61 17.07 -69.84
CA GLU A 352 36.05 18.16 -68.96
C GLU A 352 36.29 17.74 -67.49
N HIS A 353 36.53 16.45 -67.21
CA HIS A 353 36.90 16.02 -65.87
C HIS A 353 38.21 16.69 -65.39
N PRO A 354 38.34 17.08 -64.11
CA PRO A 354 39.54 17.74 -63.58
C PRO A 354 40.65 16.75 -63.14
N PHE A 355 40.46 15.45 -63.36
CA PHE A 355 41.44 14.44 -62.96
C PHE A 355 42.72 14.47 -63.81
N ASP A 356 43.86 14.37 -63.14
CA ASP A 356 45.19 14.36 -63.74
C ASP A 356 45.76 12.93 -63.77
N SER A 357 46.63 12.68 -64.75
CA SER A 357 47.39 11.41 -64.87
C SER A 357 46.50 10.15 -64.92
N VAL A 358 45.29 10.26 -65.49
CA VAL A 358 44.42 9.10 -65.74
C VAL A 358 45.10 8.14 -66.72
N VAL A 359 45.31 6.90 -66.28
CA VAL A 359 45.90 5.86 -67.11
C VAL A 359 44.80 5.04 -67.77
N LEU A 360 44.91 4.76 -69.07
CA LEU A 360 43.94 3.93 -69.80
C LEU A 360 44.14 2.43 -69.48
N SER A 361 43.99 2.07 -68.21
CA SER A 361 44.26 0.74 -67.67
C SER A 361 43.28 0.38 -66.55
N ASP A 362 43.62 -0.68 -65.81
CA ASP A 362 42.80 -1.31 -64.80
C ASP A 362 43.07 -0.68 -63.42
N TYR A 363 42.01 -0.33 -62.71
CA TYR A 363 42.05 0.26 -61.38
C TYR A 363 41.39 -0.63 -60.34
N TRP A 364 42.08 -0.88 -59.24
CA TRP A 364 41.57 -1.70 -58.15
C TRP A 364 40.32 -1.12 -57.51
N THR A 365 39.39 -2.02 -57.15
CA THR A 365 38.31 -1.74 -56.21
C THR A 365 38.56 -2.48 -54.89
N SER A 366 37.80 -2.20 -53.84
CA SER A 366 37.79 -2.97 -52.58
C SER A 366 36.80 -4.13 -52.61
N THR A 367 36.07 -4.32 -53.71
CA THR A 367 35.01 -5.33 -53.82
C THR A 367 35.58 -6.66 -54.30
N THR A 368 35.49 -7.70 -53.46
CA THR A 368 35.87 -9.07 -53.83
C THR A 368 34.78 -9.71 -54.71
N VAL A 369 35.19 -10.54 -55.65
CA VAL A 369 34.29 -11.29 -56.53
C VAL A 369 33.54 -12.35 -55.71
N ALA A 370 32.20 -12.32 -55.73
CA ALA A 370 31.36 -13.07 -54.79
C ALA A 370 31.47 -14.59 -54.91
N ASP A 371 31.68 -15.11 -56.11
CA ASP A 371 31.83 -16.52 -56.42
C ASP A 371 33.29 -16.99 -56.51
N ASN A 372 34.26 -16.07 -56.39
CA ASN A 372 35.68 -16.40 -56.38
C ASN A 372 36.51 -15.41 -55.54
N PHE A 373 36.73 -15.76 -54.26
CA PHE A 373 37.43 -14.90 -53.30
C PHE A 373 38.94 -14.67 -53.58
N THR A 374 39.52 -15.43 -54.53
CA THR A 374 40.90 -15.20 -55.00
C THR A 374 41.00 -14.03 -55.97
N LEU A 375 39.86 -13.61 -56.53
CA LEU A 375 39.76 -12.48 -57.44
C LEU A 375 39.18 -11.26 -56.73
N ASN A 376 39.49 -10.09 -57.26
CA ASN A 376 38.91 -8.84 -56.83
C ASN A 376 38.51 -8.02 -58.05
N TRP A 377 37.44 -7.25 -57.92
CA TRP A 377 36.95 -6.43 -59.02
C TRP A 377 37.91 -5.29 -59.32
N TYR A 378 38.04 -4.97 -60.59
CA TYR A 378 38.69 -3.76 -61.10
C TYR A 378 37.77 -3.06 -62.10
N VAL A 379 38.03 -1.79 -62.36
CA VAL A 379 37.38 -1.03 -63.44
C VAL A 379 38.45 -0.57 -64.43
N GLN A 380 38.24 -0.84 -65.71
CA GLN A 380 39.12 -0.40 -66.79
C GLN A 380 38.64 0.93 -67.37
N PHE A 381 39.52 1.93 -67.38
CA PHE A 381 39.16 3.29 -67.80
C PHE A 381 39.24 3.53 -69.31
N ASN A 382 39.66 2.56 -70.12
CA ASN A 382 39.59 2.69 -71.58
C ASN A 382 38.14 2.68 -72.08
N ILE A 383 37.32 1.76 -71.55
CA ILE A 383 35.94 1.48 -72.00
C ILE A 383 34.92 1.35 -70.86
N GLY A 384 35.31 1.51 -69.60
CA GLY A 384 34.41 1.38 -68.45
C GLY A 384 34.01 -0.06 -68.10
N LEU A 385 34.82 -1.05 -68.49
CA LEU A 385 34.57 -2.46 -68.22
C LEU A 385 34.95 -2.83 -66.78
N ALA A 386 34.11 -3.61 -66.11
CA ALA A 386 34.42 -4.19 -64.80
C ALA A 386 34.57 -5.72 -64.89
N LEU A 387 35.71 -6.24 -64.42
CA LEU A 387 36.03 -7.68 -64.39
C LEU A 387 36.81 -8.03 -63.11
N GLY A 388 37.14 -9.32 -62.93
CA GLY A 388 37.95 -9.80 -61.80
C GLY A 388 39.41 -10.06 -62.18
N HIS A 389 40.35 -9.57 -61.35
CA HIS A 389 41.78 -9.91 -61.42
C HIS A 389 42.22 -10.69 -60.17
N ASN A 390 43.30 -11.47 -60.29
CA ASN A 390 43.94 -12.08 -59.13
C ASN A 390 44.48 -10.99 -58.19
N LYS A 391 44.24 -11.14 -56.88
CA LYS A 391 44.66 -10.14 -55.86
C LYS A 391 46.17 -9.87 -55.83
N ALA A 392 47.00 -10.77 -56.36
CA ALA A 392 48.45 -10.61 -56.49
C ALA A 392 48.89 -9.81 -57.73
N THR A 393 47.99 -9.55 -58.69
CA THR A 393 48.30 -8.77 -59.90
C THR A 393 48.57 -7.31 -59.54
N SER A 394 49.59 -6.70 -60.15
CA SER A 394 49.87 -5.27 -59.97
C SER A 394 49.10 -4.43 -60.99
N ILE A 395 48.10 -3.67 -60.54
CA ILE A 395 47.34 -2.69 -61.35
C ILE A 395 47.19 -1.37 -60.58
N PHE A 396 46.56 -0.35 -61.17
CA PHE A 396 46.55 1.00 -60.60
C PHE A 396 45.60 1.15 -59.41
N LEU A 397 45.82 2.19 -58.60
CA LEU A 397 45.00 2.56 -57.45
C LEU A 397 44.53 4.00 -57.61
N TRP A 398 43.23 4.22 -57.43
CA TRP A 398 42.63 5.55 -57.36
C TRP A 398 41.89 5.74 -56.03
N PRO A 399 42.51 6.41 -55.04
CA PRO A 399 41.92 6.59 -53.71
C PRO A 399 40.67 7.47 -53.73
N VAL A 400 39.73 7.14 -52.86
CA VAL A 400 38.50 7.90 -52.59
C VAL A 400 38.32 8.06 -51.08
N ARG A 401 37.61 9.10 -50.66
CA ARG A 401 37.10 9.26 -49.31
C ARG A 401 35.67 9.80 -49.32
N ASP A 402 35.03 9.73 -48.18
CA ASP A 402 33.68 10.27 -48.00
C ASP A 402 33.74 11.82 -48.07
N GLY A 403 32.64 12.41 -48.53
CA GLY A 403 32.46 13.86 -48.57
C GLY A 403 32.42 14.49 -47.19
N GLN A 404 32.76 15.78 -47.14
CA GLN A 404 32.63 16.60 -45.92
C GLN A 404 31.17 16.99 -45.65
#